data_AF-A0A3M2DIJ1-F1
#
_entry.id   AF-A0A3M2DIJ1-F1
#
_cell.length_a   1.000
_cell.length_b   1.000
_cell.length_c   1.000
_cell.angle_alpha   90.00
_cell.angle_beta   90.00
_cell.angle_gamma   90.00
#
_symmetry.space_group_name_H-M   'P 1'
#
loop_
_entity.id
_entity.type
_entity.pdbx_description
1 polymer ?
#
loop_
_entity_poly.entity_id
_entity_poly.type
_entity_poly.pdbx_seq_one_letter_code
_entity_poly.pdbx_strand_id
1 'polypeptide(L)'
;MRDAQKPDHISLNSLVEKLKEGRFVIPDFQREFEWKPWDIRDLMRSIFLDYYIGGLLLWKGDKKNFEALACEPIYGYAGKNGKAEYIVLDGQQRLTAMYYVFMAPDVPLPNRASRAFYFIRVDQFMAGNYDDAFYYEWLFNRWQKLLVDRERQYQEHIFPLFIIGQGGWELPNWVQGYEQYWEKKAQEASQAGDKA
;
A
#
# COMPACT_ATOMS: atom_id res chain seq x y z
N MET A 1 -16.95 33.18 -7.52
CA MET A 1 -15.86 32.20 -7.58
C MET A 1 -15.88 31.59 -8.98
N ARG A 2 -14.90 31.89 -9.84
CA ARG A 2 -14.88 31.37 -11.22
C ARG A 2 -14.18 30.00 -11.35
N ASP A 3 -13.44 29.57 -10.33
CA ASP A 3 -12.59 28.37 -10.37
C ASP A 3 -12.83 27.40 -9.20
N ALA A 4 -14.05 27.35 -8.66
CA ALA A 4 -14.37 26.37 -7.62
C ALA A 4 -14.37 24.95 -8.23
N GLN A 5 -13.39 24.13 -7.84
CA GLN A 5 -13.34 22.74 -8.26
C GLN A 5 -14.46 21.94 -7.59
N LYS A 6 -15.11 21.07 -8.36
CA LYS A 6 -16.09 20.12 -7.84
C LYS A 6 -15.37 18.89 -7.29
N PRO A 7 -15.92 18.23 -6.25
CA PRO A 7 -15.44 16.92 -5.83
C PRO A 7 -15.49 15.94 -7.01
N ASP A 8 -14.45 15.10 -7.11
CA ASP A 8 -14.32 14.07 -8.13
C ASP A 8 -13.82 12.76 -7.50
N HIS A 9 -13.93 11.66 -8.22
CA HIS A 9 -13.52 10.34 -7.79
C HIS A 9 -12.31 9.84 -8.58
N ILE A 10 -11.35 9.24 -7.86
CA ILE A 10 -10.21 8.56 -8.46
C ILE A 10 -10.19 7.10 -8.00
N SER A 11 -9.94 6.18 -8.93
CA SER A 11 -9.77 4.77 -8.55
C SER A 11 -8.50 4.58 -7.70
N LEU A 12 -8.52 3.61 -6.80
CA LEU A 12 -7.34 3.29 -5.99
C LEU A 12 -6.12 2.96 -6.88
N ASN A 13 -6.32 2.19 -7.95
CA ASN A 13 -5.25 1.87 -8.91
C ASN A 13 -4.65 3.14 -9.53
N SER A 14 -5.49 4.07 -9.99
CA SER A 14 -5.02 5.35 -10.52
C SER A 14 -4.29 6.19 -9.46
N LEU A 15 -4.74 6.13 -8.21
CA LEU A 15 -4.08 6.83 -7.10
C LEU A 15 -2.69 6.24 -6.81
N VAL A 16 -2.58 4.91 -6.77
CA VAL A 16 -1.32 4.18 -6.56
C VAL A 16 -0.32 4.45 -7.69
N GLU A 17 -0.78 4.48 -8.94
CA GLU A 17 0.08 4.85 -10.08
C GLU A 17 0.58 6.31 -9.98
N LYS A 18 -0.29 7.25 -9.61
CA LYS A 18 0.12 8.65 -9.38
C LYS A 18 1.13 8.78 -8.23
N LEU A 19 0.99 7.99 -7.16
CA LEU A 19 1.96 7.90 -6.07
C LEU A 19 3.32 7.39 -6.58
N LYS A 20 3.31 6.30 -7.37
CA LYS A 20 4.51 5.71 -7.99
C LYS A 20 5.25 6.69 -8.90
N GLU A 21 4.50 7.48 -9.68
CA GLU A 21 5.06 8.51 -10.58
C GLU A 21 5.54 9.78 -9.87
N GLY A 22 5.33 9.91 -8.55
CA GLY A 22 5.72 11.09 -7.79
C GLY A 22 4.91 12.33 -8.13
N ARG A 23 3.60 12.16 -8.39
CA ARG A 23 2.71 13.27 -8.78
C ARG A 23 2.26 14.16 -7.62
N PHE A 24 2.42 13.70 -6.40
CA PHE A 24 1.99 14.40 -5.19
C PHE A 24 3.18 15.00 -4.47
N VAL A 25 3.08 16.27 -4.13
CA VAL A 25 4.06 17.02 -3.35
C VAL A 25 3.42 17.63 -2.12
N ILE A 26 4.20 17.74 -1.05
CA ILE A 26 3.80 18.19 0.28
C ILE A 26 4.42 19.57 0.50
N PRO A 27 3.64 20.63 0.76
CA PRO A 27 4.19 21.94 1.08
C PRO A 27 4.77 21.96 2.51
N ASP A 28 5.78 22.82 2.74
CA ASP A 28 6.58 22.87 3.97
C ASP A 28 5.79 23.22 5.26
N PHE A 29 4.67 23.92 5.12
CA PHE A 29 3.79 24.28 6.23
C PHE A 29 2.90 23.12 6.71
N GLN A 30 2.89 21.99 6.00
CA GLN A 30 2.19 20.81 6.50
C GLN A 30 2.93 20.21 7.69
N ARG A 31 2.17 19.57 8.56
CA ARG A 31 2.75 18.84 9.68
C ARG A 31 3.55 17.64 9.19
N GLU A 32 4.57 17.29 9.97
CA GLU A 32 5.35 16.08 9.79
C GLU A 32 4.47 14.82 9.77
N PHE A 33 4.96 13.79 9.11
CA PHE A 33 4.29 12.49 9.13
C PHE A 33 4.39 11.87 10.53
N GLU A 34 3.23 11.57 11.13
CA GLU A 34 3.12 11.15 12.54
C GLU A 34 2.52 9.75 12.70
N TRP A 35 1.87 9.22 11.66
CA TRP A 35 1.18 7.94 11.69
C TRP A 35 2.12 6.79 12.08
N LYS A 36 1.59 5.94 12.93
CA LYS A 36 2.23 4.74 13.43
C LYS A 36 1.90 3.57 12.49
N PRO A 37 2.67 2.47 12.53
CA PRO A 37 2.38 1.31 11.69
C PRO A 37 0.96 0.75 11.86
N TRP A 38 0.40 0.80 13.07
CA TRP A 38 -0.99 0.39 13.30
C TRP A 38 -2.02 1.33 12.65
N ASP A 39 -1.76 2.63 12.55
CA ASP A 39 -2.63 3.57 11.83
C ASP A 39 -2.65 3.24 10.32
N ILE A 40 -1.49 2.86 9.78
CA ILE A 40 -1.35 2.44 8.38
C ILE A 40 -2.05 1.11 8.14
N ARG A 41 -1.90 0.13 9.04
CA ARG A 41 -2.64 -1.14 9.01
C ARG A 41 -4.14 -0.88 9.00
N ASP A 42 -4.62 0.00 9.88
CA ASP A 42 -6.06 0.30 9.99
C ASP A 42 -6.59 1.01 8.75
N LEU A 43 -5.80 1.90 8.12
CA LEU A 43 -6.14 2.45 6.81
C LEU A 43 -6.29 1.33 5.76
N MET A 44 -5.36 0.37 5.72
CA MET A 44 -5.45 -0.74 4.75
C MET A 44 -6.70 -1.58 4.99
N ARG A 45 -7.01 -1.90 6.26
CA ARG A 45 -8.26 -2.58 6.60
C ARG A 45 -9.47 -1.80 6.10
N SER A 46 -9.55 -0.50 6.35
CA SER A 46 -10.67 0.33 5.86
C SER A 46 -10.78 0.33 4.34
N ILE A 47 -9.67 0.40 3.61
CA ILE A 47 -9.66 0.36 2.13
C ILE A 47 -10.19 -0.98 1.62
N PHE A 48 -9.69 -2.10 2.16
CA PHE A 48 -10.08 -3.43 1.69
C PHE A 48 -11.51 -3.84 2.09
N LEU A 49 -12.06 -3.21 3.13
CA LEU A 49 -13.45 -3.40 3.55
C LEU A 49 -14.41 -2.38 2.92
N ASP A 50 -13.94 -1.60 1.94
CA ASP A 50 -14.73 -0.57 1.23
C ASP A 50 -15.34 0.49 2.17
N TYR A 51 -14.64 0.79 3.27
CA TYR A 51 -15.03 1.86 4.18
C TYR A 51 -14.58 3.22 3.67
N TYR A 52 -15.40 4.24 3.89
CA TYR A 52 -15.05 5.61 3.53
C TYR A 52 -13.84 6.10 4.34
N ILE A 53 -12.74 6.41 3.66
CA ILE A 53 -11.47 6.87 4.27
C ILE A 53 -11.27 8.40 4.21
N GLY A 54 -12.35 9.17 3.97
CA GLY A 54 -12.30 10.62 3.80
C GLY A 54 -11.94 11.08 2.37
N GLY A 55 -12.15 12.36 2.08
CA GLY A 55 -11.72 12.99 0.82
C GLY A 55 -10.25 13.39 0.84
N LEU A 56 -9.66 13.65 -0.34
CA LEU A 56 -8.35 14.29 -0.46
C LEU A 56 -8.55 15.73 -0.95
N LEU A 57 -7.85 16.69 -0.35
CA LEU A 57 -7.83 18.06 -0.85
C LEU A 57 -6.53 18.30 -1.59
N LEU A 58 -6.63 18.43 -2.91
CA LEU A 58 -5.49 18.54 -3.81
C LEU A 58 -5.57 19.84 -4.60
N TRP A 59 -4.45 20.55 -4.68
CA TRP A 59 -4.31 21.70 -5.56
C TRP A 59 -3.43 21.34 -6.75
N LYS A 60 -4.00 21.31 -7.94
CA LYS A 60 -3.24 21.17 -9.18
C LYS A 60 -2.42 22.44 -9.43
N GLY A 61 -1.11 22.32 -9.28
CA GLY A 61 -0.16 23.44 -9.37
C GLY A 61 0.83 23.27 -10.51
N ASP A 62 1.62 24.32 -10.72
CA ASP A 62 2.78 24.31 -11.60
C ASP A 62 4.09 24.47 -10.82
N LYS A 63 5.20 24.50 -11.55
CA LYS A 63 6.54 24.65 -10.96
C LYS A 63 6.66 25.89 -10.06
N LYS A 64 6.02 27.00 -10.40
CA LYS A 64 6.06 28.23 -9.59
C LYS A 64 5.31 28.04 -8.28
N ASN A 65 4.17 27.33 -8.31
CA ASN A 65 3.44 27.01 -7.08
C ASN A 65 4.27 26.10 -6.16
N PHE A 66 4.94 25.09 -6.72
CA PHE A 66 5.75 24.15 -5.93
C PHE A 66 6.95 24.84 -5.27
N GLU A 67 7.65 25.72 -6.01
CA GLU A 67 8.77 26.49 -5.47
C GLU A 67 8.31 27.49 -4.39
N ALA A 68 7.19 28.18 -4.61
CA ALA A 68 6.68 29.19 -3.68
C ALA A 68 6.24 28.63 -2.32
N LEU A 69 5.85 27.36 -2.26
CA LEU A 69 5.43 26.67 -1.03
C LEU A 69 6.49 25.68 -0.51
N ALA A 70 7.72 25.76 -1.05
CA ALA A 70 8.82 24.86 -0.72
C ALA A 70 8.39 23.38 -0.72
N CYS A 71 7.62 22.98 -1.73
CA CYS A 71 7.04 21.65 -1.79
C CYS A 71 8.11 20.56 -1.94
N GLU A 72 8.00 19.51 -1.14
CA GLU A 72 8.82 18.32 -1.22
C GLU A 72 8.02 17.11 -1.74
N PRO A 73 8.67 16.11 -2.34
CA PRO A 73 8.01 14.83 -2.63
C PRO A 73 7.44 14.18 -1.37
N ILE A 74 6.49 13.27 -1.53
CA ILE A 74 6.05 12.40 -0.44
C ILE A 74 7.28 11.73 0.20
N TYR A 75 7.29 11.69 1.53
CA TYR A 75 8.37 11.07 2.30
C TYR A 75 8.67 9.64 1.80
N GLY A 76 9.97 9.31 1.67
CA GLY A 76 10.43 8.03 1.14
C GLY A 76 10.39 7.92 -0.39
N TYR A 77 9.93 8.94 -1.13
CA TYR A 77 9.94 8.91 -2.59
C TYR A 77 11.35 8.83 -3.15
N ALA A 78 11.67 7.72 -3.81
CA ALA A 78 13.01 7.43 -4.33
C ALA A 78 13.21 7.80 -5.82
N GLY A 79 12.16 8.26 -6.51
CA GLY A 79 12.24 8.60 -7.93
C GLY A 79 13.06 9.87 -8.17
N LYS A 80 13.98 9.83 -9.14
CA LYS A 80 14.67 11.05 -9.60
C LYS A 80 13.69 11.87 -10.45
N ASN A 81 13.45 13.12 -10.06
CA ASN A 81 12.57 14.07 -10.77
C ASN A 81 11.12 13.55 -10.96
N GLY A 82 10.39 13.37 -9.86
CA GLY A 82 8.97 13.02 -9.90
C GLY A 82 8.14 13.97 -10.77
N LYS A 83 7.04 13.47 -11.33
CA LYS A 83 6.15 14.24 -12.21
C LYS A 83 5.14 15.06 -11.39
N ALA A 84 5.65 15.96 -10.54
CA ALA A 84 4.85 16.77 -9.63
C ALA A 84 3.67 17.45 -10.37
N GLU A 85 2.45 17.21 -9.88
CA GLU A 85 1.21 17.72 -10.48
C GLU A 85 0.27 18.29 -9.41
N TYR A 86 0.25 17.70 -8.21
CA TYR A 86 -0.68 18.04 -7.14
C TYR A 86 0.05 18.39 -5.84
N ILE A 87 -0.26 19.57 -5.29
CA ILE A 87 0.07 19.96 -3.92
C ILE A 87 -1.00 19.37 -3.01
N VAL A 88 -0.57 18.63 -1.99
CA VAL A 88 -1.48 18.02 -1.01
C VAL A 88 -1.80 19.04 0.07
N LEU A 89 -3.07 19.46 0.15
CA LEU A 89 -3.56 20.37 1.19
C LEU A 89 -4.20 19.62 2.36
N ASP A 90 -4.83 18.47 2.08
CA ASP A 90 -5.30 17.50 3.07
C ASP A 90 -5.11 16.07 2.56
N GLY A 91 -4.84 15.14 3.49
CA GLY A 91 -4.67 13.72 3.19
C GLY A 91 -3.23 13.25 3.05
N GLN A 92 -2.24 14.06 3.42
CA GLN A 92 -0.82 13.69 3.42
C GLN A 92 -0.55 12.36 4.13
N GLN A 93 -1.04 12.18 5.36
CA GLN A 93 -0.78 10.97 6.14
C GLN A 93 -1.30 9.71 5.40
N ARG A 94 -2.47 9.81 4.75
CA ARG A 94 -3.07 8.72 3.96
C ARG A 94 -2.26 8.43 2.70
N LEU A 95 -1.85 9.46 1.96
CA LEU A 95 -1.04 9.32 0.75
C LEU A 95 0.35 8.73 1.05
N THR A 96 1.01 9.22 2.09
CA THR A 96 2.30 8.68 2.55
C THR A 96 2.15 7.24 3.05
N ALA A 97 1.09 6.92 3.82
CA ALA A 97 0.80 5.57 4.26
C ALA A 97 0.64 4.59 3.08
N MET A 98 -0.19 4.95 2.10
CA MET A 98 -0.36 4.16 0.87
C MET A 98 0.95 4.03 0.08
N TYR A 99 1.76 5.09 -0.01
CA TYR A 99 3.07 5.02 -0.64
C TYR A 99 3.96 3.98 0.04
N TYR A 100 4.03 3.98 1.38
CA TYR A 100 4.83 3.03 2.14
C TYR A 100 4.35 1.58 2.00
N VAL A 101 3.03 1.37 1.96
CA VAL A 101 2.46 0.03 1.80
C VAL A 101 2.73 -0.53 0.41
N PHE A 102 2.43 0.25 -0.63
CA PHE A 102 2.43 -0.27 -2.00
C PHE A 102 3.81 -0.20 -2.67
N MET A 103 4.63 0.81 -2.35
CA MET A 103 5.97 0.96 -2.96
C MET A 103 7.08 0.37 -2.10
N ALA A 104 6.82 0.12 -0.81
CA ALA A 104 7.80 -0.42 0.15
C ALA A 104 9.20 0.22 0.01
N PRO A 105 9.33 1.57 0.13
CA PRO A 105 10.59 2.26 -0.10
C PRO A 105 11.70 1.75 0.83
N ASP A 106 12.96 1.87 0.40
CA ASP A 106 14.13 1.47 1.19
C ASP A 106 14.54 2.53 2.23
N VAL A 107 13.53 3.10 2.89
CA VAL A 107 13.66 4.13 3.93
C VAL A 107 12.63 3.77 5.01
N PRO A 108 12.98 3.80 6.32
CA PRO A 108 12.00 3.59 7.38
C PRO A 108 11.05 4.79 7.50
N LEU A 109 9.87 4.57 8.08
CA LEU A 109 8.97 5.68 8.42
C LEU A 109 9.65 6.70 9.35
N PRO A 110 9.24 7.98 9.34
CA PRO A 110 9.80 8.99 10.23
C PRO A 110 9.80 8.54 11.69
N ASN A 111 10.93 8.80 12.36
CA ASN A 111 11.16 8.43 13.75
C ASN A 111 11.08 6.90 14.01
N ARG A 112 11.43 6.06 13.04
CA ARG A 112 11.55 4.59 13.20
C ARG A 112 12.93 4.10 12.77
N ALA A 113 13.43 3.10 13.49
CA ALA A 113 14.71 2.48 13.20
C ALA A 113 14.65 1.39 12.10
N SER A 114 13.45 0.86 11.83
CA SER A 114 13.28 -0.27 10.92
C SER A 114 12.10 -0.05 9.97
N ARG A 115 12.19 -0.67 8.79
CA ARG A 115 11.12 -0.68 7.78
C ARG A 115 10.00 -1.62 8.23
N ALA A 116 8.76 -1.21 8.03
CA ALA A 116 7.58 -2.05 8.23
C ALA A 116 7.03 -2.48 6.87
N PHE A 117 6.62 -3.73 6.76
CA PHE A 117 5.89 -4.29 5.62
C PHE A 117 4.49 -4.67 6.08
N TYR A 118 3.53 -4.57 5.17
CA TYR A 118 2.10 -4.75 5.47
C TYR A 118 1.56 -5.94 4.69
N PHE A 119 0.70 -6.70 5.35
CA PHE A 119 0.26 -8.00 4.87
C PHE A 119 -1.22 -8.23 5.15
N ILE A 120 -1.82 -9.11 4.35
CA ILE A 120 -3.12 -9.70 4.60
C ILE A 120 -2.94 -11.21 4.84
N ARG A 121 -3.57 -11.73 5.90
CA ARG A 121 -3.84 -13.16 6.08
C ARG A 121 -5.08 -13.53 5.27
N VAL A 122 -4.88 -14.16 4.12
CA VAL A 122 -5.96 -14.48 3.17
C VAL A 122 -7.00 -15.39 3.81
N ASP A 123 -6.56 -16.39 4.58
CA ASP A 123 -7.44 -17.30 5.32
C ASP A 123 -8.34 -16.56 6.32
N GLN A 124 -7.77 -15.63 7.10
CA GLN A 124 -8.52 -14.84 8.08
C GLN A 124 -9.45 -13.83 7.41
N PHE A 125 -8.99 -13.21 6.32
CA PHE A 125 -9.80 -12.28 5.54
C PHE A 125 -11.03 -12.97 4.96
N MET A 126 -10.86 -14.15 4.36
CA MET A 126 -11.96 -14.95 3.79
C MET A 126 -12.90 -15.50 4.87
N ALA A 127 -12.40 -15.76 6.08
CA ALA A 127 -13.22 -16.16 7.22
C ALA A 127 -14.00 -14.99 7.87
N GLY A 128 -13.79 -13.75 7.44
CA GLY A 128 -14.40 -12.56 8.05
C GLY A 128 -13.74 -12.08 9.34
N ASN A 129 -12.58 -12.64 9.71
CA ASN A 129 -11.82 -12.28 10.92
C ASN A 129 -10.96 -11.04 10.65
N TYR A 130 -11.59 -9.91 10.35
CA TYR A 130 -10.89 -8.72 9.83
C TYR A 130 -9.92 -8.06 10.82
N ASP A 131 -10.09 -8.27 12.12
CA ASP A 131 -9.16 -7.76 13.13
C ASP A 131 -7.80 -8.49 13.10
N ASP A 132 -7.81 -9.77 12.71
CA ASP A 132 -6.61 -10.60 12.59
C ASP A 132 -6.11 -10.72 11.13
N ALA A 133 -6.92 -10.30 10.17
CA ALA A 133 -6.59 -10.37 8.75
C ALA A 133 -5.49 -9.40 8.32
N PHE A 134 -5.39 -8.22 8.95
CA PHE A 134 -4.45 -7.17 8.55
C PHE A 134 -3.36 -7.01 9.59
N TYR A 135 -2.10 -7.05 9.18
CA TYR A 135 -0.98 -6.92 10.11
C TYR A 135 0.25 -6.32 9.41
N TYR A 136 1.24 -5.97 10.22
CA TYR A 136 2.52 -5.47 9.75
C TYR A 136 3.65 -6.16 10.49
N GLU A 137 4.80 -6.27 9.83
CA GLU A 137 6.01 -6.85 10.39
C GLU A 137 7.22 -5.99 10.07
N TRP A 138 8.17 -5.95 11.00
CA TRP A 138 9.41 -5.23 10.81
C TRP A 138 10.40 -6.06 9.99
N LEU A 139 11.18 -5.40 9.15
CA LEU A 139 12.15 -6.05 8.27
C LEU A 139 13.33 -6.65 9.05
N PHE A 140 13.12 -7.83 9.62
CA PHE A 140 14.15 -8.70 10.18
C PHE A 140 14.46 -9.86 9.22
N ASN A 141 15.57 -10.59 9.45
CA ASN A 141 16.06 -11.66 8.56
C ASN A 141 15.00 -12.71 8.18
N ARG A 142 14.07 -13.04 9.09
CA ARG A 142 12.96 -13.98 8.81
C ARG A 142 12.03 -13.43 7.72
N TRP A 143 11.57 -12.19 7.88
CA TRP A 143 10.60 -11.55 7.00
C TRP A 143 11.20 -11.22 5.64
N GLN A 144 12.48 -10.85 5.58
CA GLN A 144 13.19 -10.66 4.31
C GLN A 144 13.10 -11.90 3.40
N LYS A 145 13.27 -13.10 3.96
CA LYS A 145 13.13 -14.35 3.20
C LYS A 145 11.70 -14.60 2.75
N LEU A 146 10.71 -14.32 3.61
CA LEU A 146 9.30 -14.47 3.27
C LEU A 146 8.89 -13.59 2.08
N LEU A 147 9.38 -12.35 1.98
CA LEU A 147 8.99 -11.41 0.91
C LEU A 147 9.28 -11.94 -0.51
N VAL A 148 10.27 -12.83 -0.66
CA VAL A 148 10.67 -13.41 -1.95
C VAL A 148 10.26 -14.87 -2.12
N ASP A 149 9.82 -15.53 -1.05
CA ASP A 149 9.42 -16.94 -1.04
C ASP A 149 7.90 -17.07 -1.28
N ARG A 150 7.52 -17.19 -2.56
CA ARG A 150 6.11 -17.32 -2.99
C ARG A 150 5.43 -18.57 -2.43
N GLU A 151 6.11 -19.70 -2.39
CA GLU A 151 5.53 -20.95 -1.89
C GLU A 151 5.18 -20.82 -0.40
N ARG A 152 6.11 -20.25 0.39
CA ARG A 152 5.85 -19.99 1.80
C ARG A 152 4.76 -18.95 2.03
N GLN A 153 4.69 -17.90 1.21
CA GLN A 153 3.57 -16.95 1.23
C GLN A 153 2.23 -17.66 1.06
N TYR A 154 2.13 -18.59 0.10
CA TYR A 154 0.89 -19.33 -0.14
C TYR A 154 0.56 -20.28 1.01
N GLN A 155 1.56 -21.03 1.48
CA GLN A 155 1.43 -21.98 2.58
C GLN A 155 0.97 -21.31 3.88
N GLU A 156 1.52 -20.13 4.20
CA GLU A 156 1.17 -19.37 5.40
C GLU A 156 -0.03 -18.43 5.19
N HIS A 157 -0.66 -18.44 4.01
CA HIS A 157 -1.75 -17.53 3.61
C HIS A 157 -1.38 -16.04 3.71
N ILE A 158 -0.12 -15.69 3.51
CA ILE A 158 0.39 -14.33 3.66
C ILE A 158 0.44 -13.66 2.31
N PHE A 159 -0.36 -12.62 2.13
CA PHE A 159 -0.33 -11.72 0.98
C PHE A 159 0.40 -10.41 1.31
N PRO A 160 1.62 -10.19 0.80
CA PRO A 160 2.32 -8.91 0.94
C PRO A 160 1.67 -7.80 0.10
N LEU A 161 1.26 -6.69 0.73
CA LEU A 161 0.53 -5.62 0.04
C LEU A 161 1.37 -4.87 -1.01
N PHE A 162 2.70 -4.88 -0.91
CA PHE A 162 3.57 -4.22 -1.90
C PHE A 162 3.45 -4.84 -3.30
N ILE A 163 2.96 -6.08 -3.42
CA ILE A 163 2.68 -6.74 -4.70
C ILE A 163 1.73 -5.89 -5.56
N ILE A 164 0.78 -5.19 -4.93
CA ILE A 164 -0.16 -4.30 -5.63
C ILE A 164 0.59 -3.15 -6.31
N GLY A 165 1.58 -2.55 -5.64
CA GLY A 165 2.33 -1.41 -6.19
C GLY A 165 3.41 -1.78 -7.20
N GLN A 166 3.81 -3.06 -7.26
CA GLN A 166 4.69 -3.54 -8.34
C GLN A 166 4.03 -3.34 -9.72
N GLY A 167 2.71 -3.44 -9.79
CA GLY A 167 1.92 -3.24 -11.01
C GLY A 167 2.09 -4.39 -12.01
N GLY A 168 1.69 -4.15 -13.26
CA GLY A 168 1.76 -5.17 -14.32
C GLY A 168 0.97 -6.43 -13.94
N TRP A 169 1.62 -7.59 -14.04
CA TRP A 169 1.00 -8.89 -13.76
C TRP A 169 1.28 -9.44 -12.36
N GLU A 170 1.97 -8.71 -11.49
CA GLU A 170 2.38 -9.25 -10.18
C GLU A 170 1.20 -9.63 -9.27
N LEU A 171 0.17 -8.78 -9.20
CA LEU A 171 -1.04 -9.10 -8.45
C LEU A 171 -1.80 -10.29 -9.07
N PRO A 172 -2.16 -10.29 -10.37
CA PRO A 172 -2.78 -11.46 -11.01
C PRO A 172 -1.97 -12.75 -10.84
N ASN A 173 -0.65 -12.69 -11.03
CA ASN A 173 0.24 -13.84 -10.90
C ASN A 173 0.24 -14.39 -9.48
N TRP A 174 0.26 -13.52 -8.47
CA TRP A 174 0.20 -13.94 -7.08
C TRP A 174 -1.13 -14.61 -6.74
N VAL A 175 -2.25 -14.01 -7.16
CA VAL A 175 -3.60 -14.55 -6.92
C VAL A 175 -3.74 -15.92 -7.59
N GLN A 176 -3.36 -16.04 -8.86
CA GLN A 176 -3.39 -17.28 -9.60
C GLN A 176 -2.47 -18.35 -8.96
N GLY A 177 -1.27 -17.96 -8.53
CA GLY A 177 -0.34 -18.88 -7.87
C GLY A 177 -0.86 -19.39 -6.53
N TYR A 178 -1.51 -18.53 -5.75
CA TYR A 178 -2.15 -18.88 -4.49
C TYR A 178 -3.31 -19.87 -4.70
N GLU A 179 -4.17 -19.62 -5.69
CA GLU A 179 -5.28 -20.51 -6.05
C GLU A 179 -4.76 -21.89 -6.47
N GLN A 180 -3.82 -21.95 -7.43
CA GLN A 180 -3.22 -23.19 -7.91
C GLN A 180 -2.55 -24.00 -6.80
N TYR A 181 -1.86 -23.33 -5.86
CA TYR A 181 -1.23 -23.99 -4.73
C TYR A 181 -2.26 -24.75 -3.88
N TRP A 182 -3.36 -24.09 -3.52
CA TRP A 182 -4.39 -24.68 -2.66
C TRP A 182 -5.30 -25.68 -3.39
N GLU A 183 -5.57 -25.49 -4.69
CA GLU A 183 -6.22 -26.50 -5.53
C GLU A 183 -5.42 -27.80 -5.56
N LYS A 184 -4.10 -27.70 -5.79
CA LYS A 184 -3.22 -28.87 -5.78
C LYS A 184 -3.22 -29.56 -4.41
N LYS A 185 -3.14 -28.80 -3.31
CA LYS A 185 -3.19 -29.35 -1.95
C LYS A 185 -4.51 -30.05 -1.64
N ALA A 186 -5.63 -29.50 -2.10
CA ALA A 186 -6.94 -30.13 -1.96
C ALA A 186 -7.03 -31.45 -2.74
N GLN A 187 -6.51 -31.50 -3.96
CA GLN A 187 -6.45 -32.74 -4.77
C GLN A 187 -5.57 -33.81 -4.11
N GLU A 188 -4.38 -33.44 -3.61
CA GLU A 188 -3.48 -34.34 -2.88
C GLU A 188 -4.16 -34.94 -1.64
N ALA A 189 -4.90 -34.13 -0.87
CA ALA A 189 -5.62 -34.56 0.31
C ALA A 189 -6.78 -35.53 -0.01
N SER A 190 -7.55 -35.25 -1.07
CA SER A 190 -8.64 -36.14 -1.51
C SER A 190 -8.12 -37.51 -1.94
N GLN A 191 -7.02 -37.56 -2.70
CA GLN A 191 -6.41 -38.81 -3.16
C GLN A 191 -5.78 -39.63 -2.02
N ALA A 192 -5.38 -38.98 -0.93
CA ALA A 192 -4.88 -39.66 0.27
C ALA A 192 -6.02 -40.21 1.13
N GLY A 193 -7.16 -39.52 1.19
CA GLY A 193 -8.37 -39.96 1.90
C GLY A 193 -9.06 -41.16 1.26
N ASP A 194 -9.08 -41.26 -0.07
CA ASP A 194 -9.66 -42.40 -0.81
C ASP A 194 -8.82 -43.70 -0.73
N LYS A 195 -7.64 -43.67 -0.09
CA LYS A 195 -6.74 -44.82 0.09
C LYS A 195 -6.76 -45.42 1.50
N ALA A 196 -7.64 -44.95 2.38
CA ALA A 196 -7.84 -45.45 3.74
C ALA A 196 -9.18 -46.19 3.86
#